data_AF-A0A958CRI3-F1
#
_entry.id   AF-A0A958CRI3-F1
#
_cell.length_a   1.000
_cell.length_b   1.000
_cell.length_c   1.000
_cell.angle_alpha   90.00
_cell.angle_beta   90.00
_cell.angle_gamma   90.00
#
_symmetry.space_group_name_H-M   'P 1'
#
loop_
_entity.id
_entity.type
_entity.pdbx_description
1 polymer ?
#
loop_
_entity_poly.entity_id
_entity_poly.type
_entity_poly.pdbx_seq_one_letter_code
_entity_poly.pdbx_strand_id
1 'polypeptide(L)'
;MKQFRLFTLAAILIVAAMVLAACPSGQTGDQAPATTEAVAEPTAAPEQPTVAPEPTAAPEATVAEAEPTEAPMDDAAMAEGMSFGLESCDGFDGIVQKVVAVDDMTVEFDLCKPDPAFLSKVAFSAFGIQPSEWIESTGGTGDL
;
A
#
# COMPACT_ATOMS: atom_id res chain seq x y z
N MET A 1 -11.70 -36.83 -33.13
CA MET A 1 -12.72 -35.85 -33.57
C MET A 1 -14.03 -35.92 -32.78
N LYS A 2 -14.74 -37.07 -32.71
CA LYS A 2 -16.05 -37.15 -32.02
C LYS A 2 -15.96 -37.15 -30.48
N GLN A 3 -14.93 -37.78 -29.93
CA GLN A 3 -14.59 -37.78 -28.50
C GLN A 3 -14.27 -36.35 -28.01
N PHE A 4 -13.37 -35.65 -28.72
CA PHE A 4 -13.00 -34.26 -28.42
C PHE A 4 -14.20 -33.32 -28.48
N ARG A 5 -15.06 -33.46 -29.50
CA ARG A 5 -16.33 -32.70 -29.60
C ARG A 5 -17.30 -32.99 -28.45
N LEU A 6 -17.35 -34.23 -27.96
CA LEU A 6 -18.17 -34.61 -26.81
C LEU A 6 -17.65 -33.96 -25.52
N PHE A 7 -16.33 -33.95 -25.32
CA PHE A 7 -15.69 -33.29 -24.17
C PHE A 7 -15.86 -31.77 -24.20
N THR A 8 -15.75 -31.13 -25.38
CA THR A 8 -16.01 -29.70 -25.53
C THR A 8 -17.47 -29.34 -25.20
N LEU A 9 -18.43 -30.15 -25.65
CA LEU A 9 -19.84 -29.95 -25.32
C LEU A 9 -20.13 -30.17 -23.83
N ALA A 10 -19.51 -31.17 -23.20
CA ALA A 10 -19.63 -31.41 -21.76
C ALA A 10 -19.04 -30.25 -20.94
N ALA A 11 -17.88 -29.70 -21.35
CA ALA A 11 -17.27 -28.55 -20.69
C ALA A 11 -18.14 -27.28 -20.79
N ILE A 12 -18.71 -27.01 -21.96
CA ILE A 12 -19.64 -25.88 -22.16
C ILE A 12 -20.89 -26.03 -21.29
N LEU A 13 -21.43 -27.25 -21.17
CA LEU A 13 -22.61 -27.53 -20.35
C LEU A 13 -22.33 -27.29 -18.85
N ILE A 14 -21.16 -27.70 -18.36
CA ILE A 14 -20.74 -27.48 -16.96
C ILE A 14 -20.60 -25.97 -16.67
N VAL A 15 -19.96 -25.22 -17.56
CA VAL A 15 -19.82 -23.76 -17.40
C VAL A 15 -21.18 -23.05 -17.43
N ALA A 16 -22.09 -23.47 -18.33
CA ALA A 16 -23.44 -22.92 -18.37
C ALA A 16 -24.25 -23.20 -17.09
N ALA A 17 -24.08 -24.38 -16.48
CA ALA A 17 -24.73 -24.72 -15.21
C ALA A 17 -24.25 -23.83 -14.05
N MET A 18 -22.98 -23.43 -14.02
CA MET A 18 -22.45 -22.52 -12.99
C MET A 18 -23.03 -21.10 -13.13
N VAL A 19 -23.35 -20.65 -14.35
CA VAL A 19 -23.97 -19.34 -14.59
C VAL A 19 -25.43 -19.30 -14.14
N LEU A 20 -26.19 -20.39 -14.27
CA LEU A 20 -27.58 -20.43 -13.80
C LEU A 20 -27.72 -20.40 -12.27
N ALA A 21 -26.71 -20.85 -11.52
CA ALA A 21 -26.71 -20.82 -10.05
C ALA A 21 -26.41 -19.42 -9.46
N ALA A 22 -26.00 -18.44 -10.29
CA ALA A 22 -25.59 -17.11 -9.84
C ALA A 22 -26.70 -16.05 -9.90
N CYS A 23 -27.94 -16.41 -10.23
CA CYS A 23 -29.08 -15.50 -10.06
C CYS A 23 -29.62 -15.59 -8.61
N PRO A 24 -29.61 -14.50 -7.82
CA PRO A 24 -30.28 -14.48 -6.53
C PRO A 24 -31.79 -14.63 -6.76
N SER A 25 -32.31 -15.80 -6.44
CA SER A 25 -33.73 -16.03 -6.26
C SER A 25 -34.24 -15.02 -5.22
N GLY A 26 -35.05 -14.07 -5.66
CA GLY A 26 -35.66 -13.07 -4.81
C GLY A 26 -36.35 -13.71 -3.61
N GLN A 27 -35.85 -13.40 -2.42
CA GLN A 27 -36.52 -13.69 -1.16
C GLN A 27 -37.08 -12.39 -0.60
N THR A 28 -38.40 -12.26 -0.77
CA THR A 28 -39.30 -11.42 0.02
C THR A 28 -39.24 -11.84 1.50
N GLY A 29 -39.20 -10.84 2.39
CA GLY A 29 -39.32 -10.96 3.85
C GLY A 29 -38.69 -9.71 4.47
N ASP A 30 -39.36 -8.56 4.48
CA ASP A 30 -40.39 -8.18 5.46
C ASP A 30 -39.90 -8.32 6.91
N GLN A 31 -39.24 -7.29 7.41
CA GLN A 31 -39.26 -6.85 8.82
C GLN A 31 -38.80 -5.39 8.90
N ALA A 32 -39.76 -4.47 8.85
CA ALA A 32 -39.80 -3.23 9.61
C ALA A 32 -41.12 -3.30 10.40
N PRO A 33 -41.25 -2.81 11.65
CA PRO A 33 -40.84 -1.47 12.12
C PRO A 33 -40.12 -1.56 13.50
N ALA A 34 -39.49 -0.54 14.08
CA ALA A 34 -40.02 0.77 14.40
C ALA A 34 -38.87 1.73 14.69
N THR A 35 -38.87 2.88 14.03
CA THR A 35 -38.20 4.07 14.53
C THR A 35 -39.29 4.97 15.07
N THR A 36 -39.29 5.11 16.39
CA THR A 36 -40.11 6.05 17.15
C THR A 36 -39.79 7.47 16.69
N GLU A 37 -40.77 8.13 16.08
CA GLU A 37 -40.81 9.57 15.95
C GLU A 37 -41.16 10.24 17.29
N ALA A 38 -40.60 11.44 17.44
CA ALA A 38 -41.20 12.62 18.02
C ALA A 38 -40.80 13.07 19.45
N VAL A 39 -39.91 14.07 19.42
CA VAL A 39 -40.04 15.40 20.06
C VAL A 39 -39.61 15.54 21.52
N ALA A 40 -38.53 16.30 21.72
CA ALA A 40 -38.45 17.36 22.73
C ALA A 40 -37.50 18.48 22.26
N GLU A 41 -37.87 19.72 22.61
CA GLU A 41 -37.44 21.04 22.13
C GLU A 41 -35.93 21.36 22.09
N PRO A 42 -35.50 22.30 21.22
CA PRO A 42 -34.19 22.93 21.34
C PRO A 42 -34.25 23.96 22.48
N THR A 43 -33.76 23.56 23.66
CA THR A 43 -33.50 24.49 24.77
C THR A 43 -32.26 25.32 24.46
N ALA A 44 -32.41 26.63 24.69
CA ALA A 44 -31.45 27.69 24.46
C ALA A 44 -30.10 27.52 25.18
N ALA A 45 -29.12 28.20 24.59
CA ALA A 45 -27.73 28.37 25.03
C ALA A 45 -27.57 28.76 26.51
N PRO A 46 -26.37 28.54 27.04
CA PRO A 46 -25.58 29.70 27.45
C PRO A 46 -24.26 29.76 26.70
N GLU A 47 -24.01 30.95 26.19
CA GLU A 47 -22.76 31.44 25.64
C GLU A 47 -21.62 31.21 26.65
N GLN A 48 -20.64 30.39 26.28
CA GLN A 48 -19.31 30.46 26.87
C GLN A 48 -18.41 31.18 25.86
N PRO A 49 -17.78 32.30 26.23
CA PRO A 49 -16.79 32.94 25.39
C PRO A 49 -15.51 32.09 25.43
N THR A 50 -15.36 31.18 24.46
CA THR A 50 -14.06 30.55 24.19
C THR A 50 -13.20 31.59 23.49
N VAL A 51 -12.38 32.25 24.30
CA VAL A 51 -11.28 33.12 23.84
C VAL A 51 -10.42 32.32 22.88
N ALA A 52 -10.35 32.78 21.63
CA ALA A 52 -9.37 32.31 20.65
C ALA A 52 -7.97 32.66 21.19
N PRO A 53 -7.06 31.70 21.36
CA PRO A 53 -5.66 32.05 21.57
C PRO A 53 -5.14 32.67 20.26
N GLU A 54 -4.71 33.92 20.34
CA GLU A 54 -3.91 34.55 19.29
C GLU A 54 -2.66 33.68 19.01
N PRO A 55 -2.21 33.59 17.75
CA PRO A 55 -1.00 32.84 17.42
C PRO A 55 0.18 33.46 18.15
N THR A 56 0.68 32.75 19.15
CA THR A 56 1.99 32.97 19.73
C THR A 56 3.01 32.87 18.61
N ALA A 57 3.71 33.98 18.35
CA ALA A 57 4.84 34.03 17.46
C ALA A 57 5.81 32.89 17.80
N ALA A 58 6.15 32.09 16.79
CA ALA A 58 7.15 31.05 16.89
C ALA A 58 8.46 31.67 17.43
N PRO A 59 9.10 31.06 18.45
CA PRO A 59 10.46 31.45 18.81
C PRO A 59 11.36 31.13 17.62
N GLU A 60 12.14 32.13 17.20
CA GLU A 60 13.24 31.95 16.24
C GLU A 60 14.11 30.77 16.69
N ALA A 61 14.15 29.72 15.88
CA ALA A 61 15.08 28.61 16.06
C ALA A 61 16.50 29.16 15.83
N THR A 62 17.13 29.52 16.94
CA THR A 62 18.56 29.77 17.03
C THR A 62 19.29 28.50 16.57
N VAL A 63 20.17 28.68 15.59
CA VAL A 63 21.10 27.67 15.08
C VAL A 63 21.96 27.19 16.26
N ALA A 64 21.76 25.95 16.67
CA ALA A 64 22.69 25.22 17.53
C ALA A 64 23.33 24.14 16.67
N GLU A 65 24.57 24.41 16.30
CA GLU A 65 25.51 23.51 15.65
C GLU A 65 25.69 22.26 16.52
N ALA A 66 25.19 21.13 16.05
CA ALA A 66 25.45 19.83 16.64
C ALA A 66 26.50 19.15 15.76
N GLU A 67 27.76 19.20 16.18
CA GLU A 67 28.83 18.37 15.60
C GLU A 67 28.53 16.89 15.90
N PRO A 68 28.42 16.00 14.90
CA PRO A 68 28.29 14.57 15.15
C PRO A 68 29.68 13.94 15.34
N THR A 69 29.89 13.43 16.55
CA THR A 69 30.92 12.45 16.92
C THR A 69 31.00 11.30 15.90
N GLU A 70 32.22 11.04 15.38
CA GLU A 70 32.55 9.88 14.56
C GLU A 70 32.28 8.56 15.30
N ALA A 71 31.40 7.73 14.75
CA ALA A 71 31.38 6.29 14.98
C ALA A 71 32.17 5.62 13.83
N PRO A 72 32.94 4.55 14.09
CA PRO A 72 33.89 4.00 13.13
C PRO A 72 33.17 3.45 11.89
N MET A 73 33.40 4.11 10.76
CA MET A 73 32.95 3.73 9.42
C MET A 73 33.93 2.71 8.80
N ASP A 74 34.03 1.51 9.37
CA ASP A 74 34.93 0.47 8.81
C ASP A 74 34.18 -0.74 8.21
N ASP A 75 32.84 -0.75 8.24
CA ASP A 75 32.01 -1.74 7.53
C ASP A 75 31.16 -1.14 6.38
N ALA A 76 31.07 0.19 6.25
CA ALA A 76 30.21 0.88 5.28
C ALA A 76 30.69 0.82 3.81
N ALA A 77 31.83 0.17 3.54
CA ALA A 77 32.42 0.14 2.19
C ALA A 77 31.81 -0.91 1.25
N MET A 78 30.84 -1.71 1.70
CA MET A 78 30.23 -2.78 0.90
C MET A 78 28.83 -2.45 0.37
N ALA A 79 28.17 -1.39 0.86
CA ALA A 79 26.84 -0.98 0.39
C ALA A 79 26.83 0.23 -0.55
N GLU A 80 27.94 0.95 -0.71
CA GLU A 80 28.00 2.07 -1.66
C GLU A 80 27.87 1.55 -3.10
N GLY A 81 26.66 1.66 -3.67
CA GLY A 81 26.47 1.61 -5.13
C GLY A 81 25.60 0.49 -5.69
N MET A 82 24.92 -0.32 -4.87
CA MET A 82 23.91 -1.24 -5.41
C MET A 82 22.64 -0.46 -5.76
N SER A 83 22.48 -0.17 -7.06
CA SER A 83 21.28 0.49 -7.60
C SER A 83 20.62 -0.35 -8.68
N PHE A 84 19.30 -0.52 -8.59
CA PHE A 84 18.48 -1.17 -9.60
C PHE A 84 17.31 -0.26 -9.98
N GLY A 85 17.07 -0.06 -11.27
CA GLY A 85 15.98 0.79 -11.72
C GLY A 85 16.03 1.16 -13.19
N LEU A 86 15.12 2.05 -13.55
CA LEU A 86 14.99 2.63 -14.88
C LEU A 86 15.73 3.97 -14.96
N GLU A 87 16.30 4.30 -16.11
CA GLU A 87 16.89 5.64 -16.34
C GLU A 87 15.82 6.74 -16.39
N SER A 88 14.61 6.41 -16.85
CA SER A 88 13.46 7.33 -16.91
C SER A 88 12.15 6.58 -16.69
N CYS A 89 11.11 7.33 -16.35
CA CYS A 89 9.75 6.82 -16.19
C CYS A 89 8.93 6.81 -17.50
N ASP A 90 9.54 7.17 -18.63
CA ASP A 90 8.84 7.32 -19.90
C ASP A 90 8.33 5.95 -20.40
N GLY A 91 7.01 5.85 -20.63
CA GLY A 91 6.37 4.61 -21.04
C GLY A 91 6.31 3.52 -19.97
N PHE A 92 6.67 3.82 -18.72
CA PHE A 92 6.56 2.90 -17.59
C PHE A 92 5.25 3.10 -16.83
N ASP A 93 4.40 2.08 -16.83
CA ASP A 93 3.12 2.13 -16.12
C ASP A 93 3.23 1.85 -14.61
N GLY A 94 4.37 1.34 -14.15
CA GLY A 94 4.64 1.09 -12.74
C GLY A 94 4.87 2.35 -11.89
N ILE A 95 5.25 2.13 -10.63
CA ILE A 95 5.45 3.19 -9.63
C ILE A 95 6.92 3.32 -9.22
N VAL A 96 7.61 2.23 -8.88
CA VAL A 96 9.02 2.30 -8.45
C VAL A 96 9.92 2.49 -9.66
N GLN A 97 10.65 3.62 -9.69
CA GLN A 97 11.64 3.91 -10.71
C GLN A 97 12.97 3.24 -10.38
N LYS A 98 13.46 3.46 -9.15
CA LYS A 98 14.80 3.08 -8.73
C LYS A 98 14.82 2.70 -7.26
N VAL A 99 15.70 1.76 -6.91
CA VAL A 99 16.02 1.35 -5.54
C VAL A 99 17.53 1.43 -5.40
N VAL A 100 18.00 2.13 -4.38
CA VAL A 100 19.43 2.38 -4.14
C VAL A 100 19.76 2.05 -2.70
N ALA A 101 20.71 1.14 -2.47
CA ALA A 101 21.39 1.07 -1.18
C ALA A 101 22.38 2.24 -1.11
N VAL A 102 22.12 3.21 -0.25
CA VAL A 102 23.01 4.38 -0.04
C VAL A 102 24.06 4.08 1.03
N ASP A 103 23.75 3.17 1.94
CA ASP A 103 24.64 2.56 2.94
C ASP A 103 24.07 1.20 3.37
N ASP A 104 24.75 0.49 4.30
CA ASP A 104 24.41 -0.89 4.69
C ASP A 104 22.99 -1.05 5.25
N MET A 105 22.42 0.01 5.80
CA MET A 105 21.14 -0.03 6.52
C MET A 105 20.12 0.98 5.99
N THR A 106 20.44 1.67 4.90
CA THR A 106 19.60 2.70 4.28
C THR A 106 19.36 2.40 2.81
N VAL A 107 18.08 2.31 2.46
CA VAL A 107 17.62 2.13 1.08
C VAL A 107 16.74 3.31 0.68
N GLU A 108 17.07 3.93 -0.45
CA GLU A 108 16.28 4.99 -1.08
C GLU A 108 15.45 4.42 -2.23
N PHE A 109 14.18 4.83 -2.30
CA PHE A 109 13.25 4.47 -3.37
C PHE A 109 12.81 5.72 -4.13
N ASP A 110 13.13 5.77 -5.42
CA ASP A 110 12.60 6.77 -6.33
C ASP A 110 11.29 6.27 -6.95
N LEU A 111 10.25 7.09 -6.91
CA LEU A 111 8.95 6.75 -7.49
C LEU A 111 8.63 7.64 -8.69
N CYS A 112 8.16 7.03 -9.77
CA CYS A 112 7.68 7.72 -10.97
C CYS A 112 6.40 8.55 -10.71
N LYS A 113 5.63 8.18 -9.68
CA LYS A 113 4.35 8.80 -9.33
C LYS A 113 4.23 8.85 -7.81
N PRO A 114 3.65 9.92 -7.22
CA PRO A 114 3.39 9.96 -5.78
C PRO A 114 2.48 8.82 -5.34
N ASP A 115 2.87 8.09 -4.28
CA ASP A 115 2.05 7.03 -3.67
C ASP A 115 2.00 7.21 -2.14
N PRO A 116 0.94 7.82 -1.58
CA PRO A 116 0.84 8.07 -0.14
C PRO A 116 0.72 6.77 0.68
N ALA A 117 0.41 5.63 0.05
CA ALA A 117 0.31 4.34 0.70
C ALA A 117 1.59 3.49 0.52
N PHE A 118 2.66 4.05 -0.05
CA PHE A 118 3.89 3.31 -0.37
C PHE A 118 4.45 2.54 0.83
N LEU A 119 4.56 3.19 1.99
CA LEU A 119 5.11 2.57 3.21
C LEU A 119 4.32 1.33 3.66
N SER A 120 2.99 1.36 3.52
CA SER A 120 2.16 0.19 3.86
C SER A 120 2.30 -0.92 2.82
N LYS A 121 2.45 -0.57 1.54
CA LYS A 121 2.58 -1.53 0.45
C LYS A 121 3.94 -2.23 0.46
N VAL A 122 5.04 -1.51 0.70
CA VAL A 122 6.39 -2.08 0.76
C VAL A 122 6.55 -3.03 1.96
N ALA A 123 5.77 -2.84 3.02
CA ALA A 123 5.73 -3.73 4.17
C ALA A 123 4.91 -5.02 3.96
N PHE A 124 4.29 -5.23 2.79
CA PHE A 124 3.56 -6.48 2.52
C PHE A 124 4.50 -7.67 2.50
N SER A 125 4.05 -8.81 3.04
CA SER A 125 4.87 -10.02 3.17
C SER A 125 5.38 -10.57 1.83
N ALA A 126 4.72 -10.25 0.72
CA ALA A 126 5.18 -10.59 -0.62
C ALA A 126 6.52 -9.91 -0.99
N PHE A 127 6.87 -8.81 -0.32
CA PHE A 127 8.13 -8.08 -0.49
C PHE A 127 9.12 -8.33 0.67
N GLY A 128 8.98 -9.45 1.38
CA GLY A 128 9.90 -9.83 2.45
C GLY A 128 11.34 -9.96 1.92
N ILE A 129 12.28 -9.32 2.62
CA ILE A 129 13.70 -9.31 2.26
C ILE A 129 14.28 -10.73 2.27
N GLN A 130 14.95 -11.10 1.18
CA GLN A 130 15.59 -12.41 0.99
C GLN A 130 17.12 -12.30 1.10
N PRO A 131 17.83 -13.38 1.46
CA PRO A 131 19.29 -13.43 1.39
C PRO A 131 19.80 -13.19 -0.04
N SER A 132 20.87 -12.42 -0.20
CA SER A 132 21.44 -12.11 -1.52
C SER A 132 21.92 -13.38 -2.24
N GLU A 133 22.52 -14.33 -1.52
CA GLU A 133 23.04 -15.56 -2.11
C GLU A 133 21.91 -16.45 -2.68
N TRP A 134 20.73 -16.38 -2.06
CA TRP A 134 19.54 -17.06 -2.56
C TRP A 134 19.04 -16.43 -3.86
N ILE A 135 18.99 -15.10 -3.93
CA ILE A 135 18.56 -14.38 -5.14
C ILE A 135 19.55 -14.60 -6.29
N GLU A 136 20.86 -14.56 -6.03
CA GLU A 136 21.89 -14.79 -7.04
C GLU A 136 21.86 -16.22 -7.60
N SER A 137 21.59 -17.22 -6.76
CA SER A 137 21.54 -18.62 -7.18
C SER A 137 20.23 -19.00 -7.89
N THR A 138 19.11 -18.36 -7.57
CA THR A 138 17.78 -18.66 -8.14
C THR A 138 17.33 -17.67 -9.21
N GLY A 139 18.01 -16.53 -9.36
CA GLY A 139 17.58 -15.45 -10.24
C GLY A 139 16.36 -14.67 -9.73
N GLY A 140 15.88 -14.94 -8.51
CA GLY A 140 14.77 -14.21 -7.88
C GLY A 140 13.41 -14.38 -8.57
N THR A 141 13.22 -15.40 -9.39
CA THR A 141 11.99 -15.67 -10.17
C THR A 141 10.86 -16.29 -9.36
N GLY A 142 11.13 -16.72 -8.12
CA GLY A 142 10.13 -17.34 -7.24
C GLY A 142 9.93 -18.84 -7.50
N ASP A 143 10.90 -19.51 -8.13
CA ASP A 143 10.93 -20.97 -8.20
C ASP A 143 11.19 -21.53 -6.78
N LEU A 144 10.17 -22.14 -6.19
CA LEU A 144 10.22 -22.86 -4.91
C LEU A 144 10.33 -24.37 -5.12
#